data_AF-A0A7C5IGF0-F1
#
_entry.id   AF-A0A7C5IGF0-F1
#
_cell.length_a   1.000
_cell.length_b   1.000
_cell.length_c   1.000
_cell.angle_alpha   90.00
_cell.angle_beta   90.00
_cell.angle_gamma   90.00
#
_symmetry.space_group_name_H-M   'P 1'
#
loop_
_entity.id
_entity.type
_entity.pdbx_description
1 polymer ?
#
loop_
_entity_poly.entity_id
_entity_poly.type
_entity_poly.pdbx_seq_one_letter_code
_entity_poly.pdbx_strand_id
1 'polypeptide(L)' 'MINKEMAKDYLFRAERCLKEAFLAIKDEDAAGAIRRSQEALELAVKALLRLMGIEYPKIHDVGDVLIENANSLKN' A
#
# COMPACT_ATOMS: atom_id res chain seq x y z
N MET A 1 -8.10 -18.75 3.99
CA MET A 1 -6.83 -18.67 4.76
C MET A 1 -5.77 -17.80 4.09
N ILE A 2 -5.74 -17.75 2.75
CA ILE A 2 -4.77 -17.03 1.92
C ILE A 2 -4.76 -15.47 2.09
N ASN A 3 -5.89 -14.83 2.41
CA ASN A 3 -5.99 -13.35 2.43
C ASN A 3 -5.17 -12.67 3.55
N LYS A 4 -5.07 -13.29 4.74
CA LYS A 4 -4.32 -12.70 5.87
C LYS A 4 -2.81 -12.79 5.68
N GLU A 5 -2.32 -13.88 5.10
CA GLU A 5 -0.89 -14.04 4.79
C GLU A 5 -0.45 -13.09 3.69
N MET A 6 -1.24 -12.98 2.61
CA MET A 6 -0.98 -11.99 1.55
C MET A 6 -1.02 -10.56 2.08
N ALA A 7 -1.97 -10.23 2.95
CA ALA A 7 -2.01 -8.89 3.55
C ALA A 7 -0.75 -8.57 4.37
N LYS A 8 -0.24 -9.53 5.15
CA LYS A 8 1.01 -9.37 5.90
C LYS A 8 2.21 -9.16 4.96
N ASP A 9 2.29 -9.92 3.87
CA ASP A 9 3.34 -9.75 2.86
C ASP A 9 3.29 -8.36 2.21
N TYR A 10 2.11 -7.89 1.82
CA TYR A 10 1.97 -6.54 1.26
C TYR A 10 2.33 -5.44 2.26
N LEU A 11 1.91 -5.58 3.53
CA LEU A 11 2.26 -4.62 4.57
C LEU A 11 3.77 -4.58 4.82
N PHE A 12 4.42 -5.76 4.89
CA PHE A 12 5.87 -5.84 5.03
C PHE A 12 6.61 -5.14 3.89
N ARG A 13 6.14 -5.30 2.64
CA ARG A 13 6.73 -4.60 1.48
C ARG A 13 6.45 -3.10 1.49
N ALA A 14 5.27 -2.68 1.96
CA ALA A 14 4.93 -1.27 2.13
C ALA A 14 5.90 -0.59 3.11
N GLU A 15 6.19 -1.24 4.24
CA GLU A 15 7.16 -0.73 5.22
C GLU A 15 8.58 -0.61 4.65
N ARG A 16 8.99 -1.56 3.79
CA ARG A 16 10.28 -1.48 3.09
C ARG A 16 10.33 -0.28 2.15
N CYS A 17 9.31 -0.11 1.32
CA CYS A 17 9.22 1.04 0.42
C CYS A 17 9.25 2.36 1.17
N LEU A 18 8.57 2.44 2.32
CA LEU A 18 8.58 3.63 3.16
C LEU A 18 9.99 3.91 3.73
N LYS A 19 10.72 2.88 4.17
CA LYS A 19 12.13 3.02 4.60
C LYS A 19 13.01 3.54 3.46
N GLU A 20 12.81 3.04 2.25
CA GLU A 20 13.56 3.48 1.07
C GLU A 20 13.20 4.90 0.65
N ALA A 21 11.93 5.33 0.81
CA ALA A 21 11.53 6.71 0.62
C ALA A 21 12.25 7.65 1.61
N PHE A 22 12.37 7.26 2.88
CA PHE A 22 13.13 8.03 3.87
C PHE A 22 14.62 8.11 3.55
N LEU A 23 15.21 7.04 3.00
CA LEU A 23 16.60 7.07 2.54
C LEU A 23 16.76 8.01 1.35
N ALA A 24 15.88 7.94 0.35
CA ALA A 24 15.92 8.84 -0.81
C ALA A 24 15.80 10.33 -0.40
N ILE A 25 14.98 10.66 0.61
CA ILE A 25 14.94 12.03 1.17
C ILE A 25 16.29 12.44 1.75
N LYS A 26 16.96 11.55 2.49
CA LYS A 26 18.29 11.82 3.07
C LYS A 26 19.37 12.00 2.02
N ASP A 27 19.23 11.29 0.90
CA ASP A 27 20.16 11.35 -0.23
C ASP A 27 19.82 12.49 -1.21
N GLU A 28 18.88 13.38 -0.86
CA GLU A 28 18.37 14.47 -1.71
C GLU A 28 17.77 14.00 -3.05
N ASP A 29 17.41 12.71 -3.16
CA ASP A 29 16.72 12.12 -4.31
C ASP A 29 15.19 12.28 -4.17
N ALA A 30 14.70 13.45 -4.59
CA ALA A 30 13.27 13.76 -4.59
C ALA A 30 12.44 12.80 -5.47
N ALA A 31 12.97 12.36 -6.61
CA ALA A 31 12.26 11.47 -7.52
C ALA A 31 12.11 10.06 -6.92
N GLY A 32 13.18 9.53 -6.33
CA GLY A 32 13.16 8.28 -5.57
C GLY A 32 12.19 8.35 -4.39
N ALA A 33 12.22 9.44 -3.62
CA ALA A 33 11.32 9.64 -2.48
C ALA A 33 9.84 9.59 -2.87
N ILE A 34 9.45 10.27 -3.96
CA ILE A 34 8.07 10.25 -4.47
C ILE A 34 7.68 8.85 -4.93
N ARG A 35 8.52 8.19 -5.74
CA ARG A 35 8.22 6.87 -6.28
C ARG A 35 8.05 5.82 -5.18
N ARG A 36 8.95 5.79 -4.20
CA ARG A 36 8.87 4.80 -3.11
C ARG A 36 7.72 5.10 -2.15
N SER A 37 7.37 6.37 -1.94
CA SER A 37 6.17 6.77 -1.20
C SER A 37 4.89 6.29 -1.88
N GLN A 38 4.78 6.44 -3.21
CA GLN A 38 3.62 5.98 -3.97
C GLN A 38 3.46 4.45 -3.87
N GLU A 39 4.55 3.72 -4.04
CA GLU A 39 4.54 2.25 -3.96
C GLU A 39 4.22 1.75 -2.54
N ALA A 40 4.73 2.45 -1.51
CA ALA A 40 4.37 2.16 -0.11
C ALA A 40 2.86 2.31 0.13
N LEU A 41 2.25 3.39 -0.37
CA LEU A 41 0.82 3.64 -0.27
C LEU A 41 0.00 2.56 -0.99
N GLU A 42 0.36 2.24 -2.24
CA GLU A 42 -0.32 1.21 -3.04
C GLU A 42 -0.32 -0.14 -2.30
N LEU A 43 0.83 -0.58 -1.79
CA LEU A 43 0.96 -1.84 -1.06
C LEU A 43 0.19 -1.84 0.27
N ALA A 44 0.20 -0.73 1.02
CA ALA A 44 -0.53 -0.60 2.27
C ALA A 44 -2.06 -0.70 2.04
N VAL A 45 -2.58 -0.04 1.00
CA VAL A 45 -3.99 -0.12 0.62
C VAL A 45 -4.36 -1.54 0.19
N LYS A 46 -3.51 -2.20 -0.61
CA LYS A 46 -3.70 -3.60 -1.04
C LYS A 46 -3.70 -4.58 0.14
N ALA A 47 -2.91 -4.31 1.18
CA ALA A 47 -2.92 -5.08 2.42
C ALA A 47 -4.23 -4.89 3.18
N LEU A 48 -4.66 -3.65 3.36
CA LEU A 48 -5.89 -3.27 4.06
C LEU A 48 -7.14 -3.89 3.43
N LEU A 49 -7.32 -3.73 2.12
CA LEU A 49 -8.45 -4.30 1.39
C LEU A 49 -8.51 -5.83 1.56
N ARG A 50 -7.36 -6.52 1.49
CA ARG A 50 -7.29 -7.97 1.73
C ARG A 50 -7.63 -8.37 3.17
N LEU A 51 -7.20 -7.60 4.17
CA LEU A 51 -7.55 -7.87 5.57
C LEU A 51 -9.06 -7.79 5.79
N MET A 52 -9.73 -6.88 5.07
CA MET A 52 -11.18 -6.72 5.10
C MET A 52 -11.93 -7.74 4.23
N GLY A 53 -11.21 -8.61 3.51
CA GLY A 53 -11.83 -9.55 2.57
C GLY A 53 -12.38 -8.90 1.30
N ILE A 54 -11.96 -7.67 0.99
CA ILE A 54 -12.34 -6.95 -0.22
C ILE A 54 -11.38 -7.35 -1.33
N GLU A 55 -11.88 -8.08 -2.32
CA GLU A 55 -11.15 -8.36 -3.55
C GLU A 55 -11.21 -7.14 -4.47
N TYR A 56 -10.05 -6.72 -4.95
CA TYR A 56 -9.92 -5.65 -5.93
C TYR A 56 -9.33 -6.24 -7.23
N PRO A 57 -9.68 -5.69 -8.42
CA PRO A 57 -9.13 -6.19 -9.67
C PRO A 57 -7.60 -6.10 -9.65
N LYS A 58 -6.87 -6.95 -10.38
CA LYS A 58 -5.39 -6.91 -10.46
C LYS A 58 -4.89 -5.68 -11.25
N ILE A 59 -5.27 -4.50 -10.82
CA ILE A 59 -4.86 -3.19 -11.34
C ILE A 59 -3.83 -2.57 -10.38
N HIS A 60 -2.96 -1.73 -10.96
CA HIS A 60 -1.93 -1.03 -10.21
C HIS A 60 -2.52 0.14 -9.41
N ASP A 61 -3.45 0.89 -10.00
CA ASP A 61 -4.18 1.91 -9.26
C ASP A 61 -5.32 1.28 -8.44
N VAL A 62 -5.24 1.44 -7.12
CA VAL A 62 -6.25 0.98 -6.15
C VAL A 62 -6.86 2.14 -5.38
N GLY A 63 -6.56 3.39 -5.78
CA GLY A 63 -7.08 4.59 -5.13
C GLY A 63 -8.60 4.65 -5.17
N ASP A 64 -9.19 4.39 -6.33
CA ASP A 64 -10.64 4.41 -6.52
C ASP A 64 -11.35 3.38 -5.63
N VAL A 65 -10.79 2.16 -5.54
CA VAL A 65 -11.36 1.08 -4.70
C VAL A 65 -11.32 1.45 -3.22
N LEU A 66 -10.26 2.12 -2.77
CA LEU A 66 -10.18 2.61 -1.39
C LEU A 66 -11.26 3.66 -1.12
N ILE A 67 -11.46 4.60 -2.03
CA ILE A 67 -12.47 5.66 -1.89
C ILE A 67 -13.88 5.06 -1.87
N GLU A 68 -14.17 4.12 -2.76
CA GLU A 68 -15.44 3.41 -2.82
C GLU A 68 -15.77 2.66 -1.51
N ASN A 69 -14.75 2.11 -0.84
CA ASN A 69 -14.91 1.33 0.39
C ASN A 69 -14.61 2.12 1.67
N ALA A 70 -14.44 3.45 1.58
CA ALA A 70 -14.00 4.28 2.71
C ALA A 70 -14.95 4.25 3.92
N ASN A 71 -16.25 4.00 3.71
CA ASN A 71 -17.22 3.88 4.81
C ASN A 71 -17.09 2.56 5.57
N SER A 72 -16.67 1.49 4.90
CA SER A 72 -16.45 0.18 5.52
C SER A 72 -15.22 0.17 6.43
N LEU A 73 -14.31 1.15 6.28
CA LEU A 73 -13.09 1.33 7.08
C LEU A 73 -13.31 2.00 8.44
N LYS A 74 -14.48 2.58 8.69
CA LYS A 74 -14.76 3.38 9.90
C LYS A 74 -15.35 2.59 11.06
N ASN A 75 -15.51 1.27 10.91
CA ASN A 75 -16.12 0.38 11.91
C ASN A 75 -15.08 -0.39 12.70
#